data_AF-A0A953Y9H1-F1
#
_entry.id   AF-A0A953Y9H1-F1
#
_cell.length_a   1.000
_cell.length_b   1.000
_cell.length_c   1.000
_cell.angle_alpha   90.00
_cell.angle_beta   90.00
_cell.angle_gamma   90.00
#
_symmetry.space_group_name_H-M   'P 1'
#
loop_
_entity.id
_entity.type
_entity.pdbx_description
1 polymer ?
#
loop_
_entity_poly.entity_id
_entity_poly.type
_entity_poly.pdbx_seq_one_letter_code
_entity_poly.pdbx_strand_id
1 'polypeptide(L)'
;MSLIPIVTDLAAVAAFDPAVLAHRVRDRADWWRSTPLAELPELRDGKVVILQTGREGPFRLAAREGEPTPEEQALIAGEISGLGVEVRSGQLFVGASERLPGEGRGERLSYIPDTGVLLDLAPGRYSLRVCVLHWRHRDEYFDDDNEVLDSAPPDALLLWGPAGPVDFPEPLPSLKDLLPKVEAKASTHVPKGTVRRRGSGSAEPSRRRRGGGDRSPERTEPLPPPGRVATQVPEERAPFSRTRVRSAFLEVLDGALRHPQPKAPWRTVLFQPRDRKLLAHDLSKADLHKKMTRVREHLRVLEGKLNQSERLDWADKVDLQRVVTGVYQSVDALQDELARLAAREGGRA
;
A
#
# COMPACT_ATOMS: atom_id res chain seq x y z
N MET A 1 -5.61 -13.97 -21.31
CA MET A 1 -5.54 -12.59 -20.79
C MET A 1 -4.23 -12.45 -20.03
N SER A 2 -3.34 -11.55 -20.44
CA SER A 2 -2.06 -11.36 -19.74
C SER A 2 -2.27 -10.39 -18.59
N LEU A 3 -2.31 -10.92 -17.37
CA LEU A 3 -2.42 -10.14 -16.15
C LEU A 3 -1.06 -9.54 -15.80
N ILE A 4 -1.04 -8.26 -15.48
CA ILE A 4 0.14 -7.47 -15.16
C ILE A 4 0.04 -7.13 -13.67
N PRO A 5 0.76 -7.85 -12.79
CA PRO A 5 0.87 -7.47 -11.39
C PRO A 5 1.71 -6.20 -11.27
N ILE A 6 1.22 -5.24 -10.50
CA ILE A 6 1.87 -3.96 -10.24
C ILE A 6 1.83 -3.71 -8.74
N VAL A 7 2.95 -3.33 -8.15
CA VAL A 7 3.06 -2.76 -6.81
C VAL A 7 3.59 -1.35 -6.99
N THR A 8 2.84 -0.36 -6.49
CA THR A 8 3.22 1.05 -6.56
C THR A 8 3.19 1.69 -5.19
N ASP A 9 4.25 2.42 -4.87
CA ASP A 9 4.40 3.25 -3.68
C ASP A 9 4.01 4.71 -3.96
N LEU A 10 3.80 5.07 -5.23
CA LEU A 10 3.38 6.40 -5.66
C LEU A 10 1.88 6.49 -5.98
N ALA A 11 1.13 5.39 -5.76
CA ALA A 11 -0.29 5.29 -6.05
C ALA A 11 -0.64 5.72 -7.49
N ALA A 12 0.21 5.35 -8.46
CA ALA A 12 0.02 5.71 -9.85
C ALA A 12 0.60 4.66 -10.80
N VAL A 13 -0.09 4.47 -11.92
CA VAL A 13 0.33 3.63 -13.05
C VAL A 13 0.60 4.51 -14.26
N ALA A 14 1.49 4.05 -15.14
CA ALA A 14 1.86 4.76 -16.35
C ALA A 14 1.89 3.82 -17.57
N ALA A 15 1.60 4.39 -18.73
CA ALA A 15 1.84 3.76 -20.03
C ALA A 15 2.63 4.70 -20.94
N PHE A 16 3.81 4.27 -21.40
CA PHE A 16 4.69 5.09 -22.24
C PHE A 16 5.69 4.25 -23.03
N ASP A 17 6.19 4.83 -24.11
CA ASP A 17 7.38 4.35 -24.79
C ASP A 17 8.64 5.06 -24.25
N PRO A 18 9.68 4.33 -23.77
CA PRO A 18 10.89 4.94 -23.23
C PRO A 18 11.58 5.92 -24.18
N ALA A 19 11.55 5.68 -25.49
CA ALA A 19 12.17 6.55 -26.49
C ALA A 19 11.43 7.88 -26.68
N VAL A 20 10.14 7.94 -26.30
CA VAL A 20 9.36 9.19 -26.30
C VAL A 20 9.73 10.07 -25.11
N LEU A 21 10.09 9.46 -23.97
CA LEU A 21 10.45 10.15 -22.74
C LEU A 21 11.97 10.24 -22.50
N ALA A 22 12.80 9.96 -23.52
CA ALA A 22 14.25 9.97 -23.39
C ALA A 22 14.83 11.33 -22.91
N HIS A 23 14.15 12.44 -23.22
CA HIS A 23 14.56 13.76 -22.74
C HIS A 23 14.40 13.93 -21.22
N ARG A 24 13.51 13.16 -20.58
CA ARG A 24 13.24 13.21 -19.13
C ARG A 24 14.25 12.42 -18.30
N VAL A 25 15.15 11.64 -18.91
CA VAL A 25 16.11 10.78 -18.19
C VAL A 25 16.95 11.58 -17.19
N ARG A 26 17.28 12.84 -17.47
CA ARG A 26 18.09 13.70 -16.59
C ARG A 26 17.27 14.56 -15.62
N ASP A 27 15.95 14.56 -15.73
CA ASP A 27 15.07 15.29 -14.82
C ASP A 27 14.98 14.57 -13.46
N ARG A 28 14.34 15.18 -12.46
CA ARG A 28 14.07 14.52 -11.17
C ARG A 28 13.16 13.31 -11.36
N ALA A 29 13.30 12.24 -10.57
CA ALA A 29 12.47 11.04 -10.71
C ALA A 29 10.96 11.30 -10.51
N ASP A 30 10.62 12.39 -9.82
CA ASP A 30 9.27 12.85 -9.54
C ASP A 30 8.84 14.07 -10.37
N TRP A 31 9.48 14.35 -11.51
CA TRP A 31 9.19 15.52 -12.37
C TRP A 31 7.70 15.67 -12.75
N TRP A 32 6.99 14.55 -12.85
CA TRP A 32 5.57 14.51 -13.19
C TRP A 32 4.65 14.81 -11.99
N ARG A 33 5.18 14.89 -10.77
CA ARG A 33 4.44 15.20 -9.54
C ARG A 33 4.51 16.68 -9.15
N SER A 34 5.51 17.41 -9.64
CA SER A 34 5.66 18.83 -9.34
C SER A 34 4.62 19.72 -10.03
N THR A 35 3.92 19.18 -11.01
CA THR A 35 2.93 19.89 -11.82
C THR A 35 1.63 19.07 -11.82
N PRO A 36 0.44 19.70 -11.77
CA PRO A 36 -0.81 18.98 -11.95
C PRO A 36 -0.79 18.16 -13.24
N LEU A 37 -1.29 16.91 -13.20
CA LEU A 37 -1.27 16.01 -14.37
C LEU A 37 -1.91 16.66 -15.62
N ALA A 38 -3.01 17.40 -15.44
CA ALA A 38 -3.70 18.11 -16.52
C ALA A 38 -2.85 19.19 -17.23
N GLU A 39 -1.79 19.66 -16.58
CA GLU A 39 -0.86 20.65 -17.12
C GLU A 39 0.41 20.03 -17.71
N LEU A 40 0.60 18.71 -17.59
CA LEU A 40 1.77 18.03 -18.15
C LEU A 40 1.68 17.96 -19.69
N PRO A 41 2.62 18.58 -20.43
CA PRO A 41 2.57 18.60 -21.89
C PRO A 41 2.59 17.20 -22.49
N GLU A 42 3.39 16.28 -21.94
CA GLU A 42 3.44 14.91 -22.46
C GLU A 42 2.12 14.15 -22.32
N LEU A 43 1.34 14.45 -21.27
CA LEU A 43 0.02 13.84 -21.09
C LEU A 43 -0.99 14.46 -22.05
N ARG A 44 -1.00 15.79 -22.17
CA ARG A 44 -1.89 16.54 -23.08
C ARG A 44 -1.64 16.23 -24.56
N ASP A 45 -0.38 16.05 -24.93
CA ASP A 45 0.02 15.72 -26.30
C ASP A 45 -0.24 14.24 -26.65
N GLY A 46 -0.72 13.44 -25.70
CA GLY A 46 -0.93 12.00 -25.88
C GLY A 46 0.37 11.24 -26.09
N LYS A 47 1.46 11.63 -25.42
CA LYS A 47 2.77 10.95 -25.48
C LYS A 47 2.94 9.91 -24.38
N VAL A 48 2.32 10.13 -23.23
CA VAL A 48 2.34 9.26 -22.05
C VAL A 48 0.97 9.29 -21.39
N VAL A 49 0.62 8.20 -20.73
CA VAL A 49 -0.49 8.17 -19.77
C VAL A 49 0.07 8.00 -18.37
N ILE A 50 -0.41 8.81 -17.42
CA ILE A 50 -0.16 8.67 -15.99
C ILE A 50 -1.52 8.76 -15.29
N LEU A 51 -1.89 7.72 -14.54
CA LEU A 51 -3.17 7.63 -13.85
C LEU A 51 -2.96 7.34 -12.38
N GLN A 52 -3.60 8.14 -11.53
CA GLN A 52 -3.60 7.90 -10.10
C GLN A 52 -4.50 6.68 -9.79
N THR A 53 -3.98 5.69 -9.07
CA THR A 53 -4.75 4.54 -8.62
C THR A 53 -5.61 4.88 -7.39
N GLY A 54 -5.26 5.94 -6.65
CA GLY A 54 -5.92 6.36 -5.41
C GLY A 54 -5.53 5.53 -4.18
N ARG A 55 -4.57 4.60 -4.31
CA ARG A 55 -3.96 3.84 -3.21
C ARG A 55 -2.58 3.30 -3.58
N GLU A 56 -1.70 3.19 -2.59
CA GLU A 56 -0.44 2.45 -2.69
C GLU A 56 -0.67 0.94 -2.56
N GLY A 57 0.33 0.15 -2.96
CA GLY A 57 0.35 -1.31 -2.83
C GLY A 57 -0.03 -2.05 -4.12
N PRO A 58 -0.53 -3.30 -3.99
CA PRO A 58 -0.75 -4.18 -5.13
C PRO A 58 -1.98 -3.77 -5.96
N PHE A 59 -1.82 -3.87 -7.27
CA PHE A 59 -2.79 -3.55 -8.30
C PHE A 59 -2.64 -4.57 -9.45
N ARG A 60 -3.75 -5.09 -9.97
CA ARG A 60 -3.76 -6.02 -11.11
C ARG A 60 -4.30 -5.30 -12.33
N LEU A 61 -3.51 -5.20 -13.39
CA LEU A 61 -3.94 -4.58 -14.65
C LEU A 61 -3.95 -5.63 -15.76
N ALA A 62 -4.85 -5.52 -16.73
CA ALA A 62 -4.71 -6.24 -17.99
C ALA A 62 -4.66 -5.22 -19.13
N ALA A 63 -3.81 -5.46 -20.12
CA ALA A 63 -3.59 -4.53 -21.22
C ALA A 63 -3.71 -5.26 -22.56
N ARG A 64 -4.54 -4.75 -23.49
CA ARG A 64 -4.72 -5.35 -24.82
C ARG A 64 -5.36 -4.39 -25.84
N GLU A 65 -5.27 -4.75 -27.11
CA GLU A 65 -6.03 -4.09 -28.18
C GLU A 65 -7.51 -4.49 -28.14
N GLY A 66 -8.40 -3.53 -28.48
CA GLY A 66 -9.82 -3.79 -28.71
C GLY A 66 -10.72 -3.51 -27.51
N GLU A 67 -11.79 -4.30 -27.39
CA GLU A 67 -12.92 -4.07 -26.47
C GLU A 67 -12.89 -4.95 -25.20
N PRO A 68 -13.58 -4.54 -24.12
CA PRO A 68 -13.91 -5.43 -23.00
C PRO A 68 -14.64 -6.68 -23.47
N THR A 69 -14.39 -7.83 -22.84
CA THR A 69 -15.25 -9.00 -23.03
C THR A 69 -16.62 -8.76 -22.37
N PRO A 70 -17.68 -9.51 -22.74
CA PRO A 70 -18.98 -9.36 -22.09
C PRO A 70 -18.95 -9.54 -20.57
N GLU A 71 -18.10 -10.43 -20.06
CA GLU A 71 -17.92 -10.68 -18.63
C GLU A 71 -17.25 -9.49 -17.94
N GLU A 72 -16.23 -8.91 -18.55
CA GLU A 72 -15.56 -7.72 -18.03
C GLU A 72 -16.49 -6.50 -18.10
N GLN A 73 -17.25 -6.36 -19.19
CA GLN A 73 -18.20 -5.27 -19.38
C GLN A 73 -19.24 -5.22 -18.25
N ALA A 74 -19.67 -6.39 -17.74
CA ALA A 74 -20.57 -6.49 -16.60
C ALA A 74 -19.93 -6.07 -15.26
N LEU A 75 -18.60 -5.98 -15.19
CA LEU A 75 -17.84 -5.58 -14.01
C LEU A 75 -17.38 -4.13 -14.06
N ILE A 76 -17.44 -3.45 -15.21
CA ILE A 76 -16.99 -2.07 -15.35
C ILE A 76 -17.84 -1.15 -14.47
N ALA A 77 -17.19 -0.44 -13.55
CA ALA A 77 -17.83 0.59 -12.72
C ALA A 77 -17.64 1.99 -13.30
N GLY A 78 -16.58 2.21 -14.06
CA GLY A 78 -16.32 3.48 -14.73
C GLY A 78 -15.18 3.38 -15.73
N GLU A 79 -15.05 4.40 -16.56
CA GLU A 79 -14.08 4.47 -17.64
C GLU A 79 -13.45 5.86 -17.72
N ILE A 80 -12.16 5.90 -18.06
CA ILE A 80 -11.44 7.09 -18.50
C ILE A 80 -11.11 6.91 -19.97
N SER A 81 -11.67 7.76 -20.83
CA SER A 81 -11.41 7.79 -22.27
C SER A 81 -10.70 9.09 -22.67
N GLY A 82 -10.41 9.25 -23.96
CA GLY A 82 -9.73 10.45 -24.48
C GLY A 82 -8.23 10.51 -24.18
N LEU A 83 -7.63 9.42 -23.69
CA LEU A 83 -6.20 9.31 -23.44
C LEU A 83 -5.47 8.94 -24.74
N GLY A 84 -4.19 9.32 -24.84
CA GLY A 84 -3.34 8.99 -25.98
C GLY A 84 -1.95 8.54 -25.55
N VAL A 85 -1.34 7.68 -26.36
CA VAL A 85 0.09 7.34 -26.23
C VAL A 85 0.78 7.35 -27.60
N GLU A 86 2.04 7.80 -27.60
CA GLU A 86 2.93 7.71 -28.75
C GLU A 86 3.89 6.54 -28.52
N VAL A 87 4.02 5.67 -29.52
CA VAL A 87 4.97 4.56 -29.54
C VAL A 87 5.98 4.84 -30.65
N ARG A 88 7.26 4.88 -30.30
CA ARG A 88 8.37 5.25 -31.17
C ARG A 88 9.36 4.11 -31.39
N SER A 89 9.79 3.43 -30.33
CA SER A 89 10.72 2.30 -30.41
C SER A 89 10.02 0.98 -30.73
N GLY A 90 8.69 0.96 -30.74
CA GLY A 90 7.90 -0.24 -30.87
C GLY A 90 7.68 -0.97 -29.53
N GLN A 91 7.96 -0.31 -28.40
CA GLN A 91 7.83 -0.89 -27.07
C GLN A 91 7.00 0.03 -26.18
N LEU A 92 5.85 -0.46 -25.75
CA LEU A 92 4.99 0.24 -24.80
C LEU A 92 5.18 -0.36 -23.41
N PHE A 93 5.76 0.39 -22.49
CA PHE A 93 5.74 0.02 -21.08
C PHE A 93 4.36 0.30 -20.49
N VAL A 94 3.85 -0.65 -19.70
CA VAL A 94 2.63 -0.49 -18.90
C VAL A 94 2.92 -1.00 -17.50
N GLY A 95 2.80 -0.14 -16.48
CA GLY A 95 3.19 -0.52 -15.13
C GLY A 95 3.17 0.61 -14.11
N ALA A 96 3.96 0.43 -13.06
CA ALA A 96 4.14 1.37 -11.97
C ALA A 96 4.79 2.68 -12.45
N SER A 97 4.29 3.82 -12.00
CA SER A 97 4.80 5.16 -12.37
C SER A 97 6.26 5.41 -11.93
N GLU A 98 6.77 4.66 -10.96
CA GLU A 98 8.16 4.63 -10.48
C GLU A 98 9.15 4.26 -11.57
N ARG A 99 8.65 3.69 -12.68
CA ARG A 99 9.44 3.27 -13.84
C ARG A 99 9.59 4.37 -14.88
N LEU A 100 8.89 5.51 -14.73
CA LEU A 100 9.06 6.68 -15.59
C LEU A 100 10.53 7.16 -15.59
N PRO A 101 11.05 7.67 -16.72
CA PRO A 101 12.42 8.15 -16.78
C PRO A 101 12.68 9.34 -15.85
N GLY A 102 13.88 9.39 -15.29
CA GLY A 102 14.35 10.41 -14.35
C GLY A 102 15.56 9.92 -13.54
N GLU A 103 16.34 10.85 -12.99
CA GLU A 103 17.55 10.60 -12.19
C GLU A 103 18.56 9.65 -12.86
N GLY A 104 18.71 9.76 -14.18
CA GLY A 104 19.57 8.91 -14.99
C GLY A 104 19.01 7.52 -15.28
N ARG A 105 17.72 7.28 -15.00
CA ARG A 105 17.04 5.99 -15.22
C ARG A 105 15.97 6.11 -16.31
N GLY A 106 15.52 4.96 -16.82
CA GLY A 106 14.37 4.84 -17.71
C GLY A 106 14.66 4.92 -19.21
N GLU A 107 15.91 5.16 -19.64
CA GLU A 107 16.30 5.10 -21.05
C GLU A 107 16.18 3.67 -21.63
N ARG A 108 16.54 2.66 -20.82
CA ARG A 108 16.32 1.26 -21.13
C ARG A 108 15.67 0.57 -19.94
N LEU A 109 14.47 0.04 -20.15
CA LEU A 109 13.74 -0.65 -19.09
C LEU A 109 14.14 -2.13 -19.05
N SER A 110 14.71 -2.55 -17.92
CA SER A 110 14.85 -3.97 -17.58
C SER A 110 13.56 -4.51 -16.98
N TYR A 111 13.33 -5.82 -17.11
CA TYR A 111 12.24 -6.46 -16.37
C TYR A 111 12.51 -6.40 -14.86
N ILE A 112 11.53 -5.93 -14.10
CA ILE A 112 11.51 -5.98 -12.63
C ILE A 112 10.15 -6.57 -12.24
N PRO A 113 10.11 -7.69 -11.49
CA PRO A 113 8.86 -8.30 -11.05
C PRO A 113 7.94 -7.29 -10.38
N ASP A 114 6.63 -7.45 -10.61
CA ASP A 114 5.58 -6.64 -10.00
C ASP A 114 5.66 -5.13 -10.27
N THR A 115 6.42 -4.67 -11.27
CA THR A 115 6.47 -3.24 -11.64
C THR A 115 5.81 -2.93 -12.97
N GLY A 116 5.37 -3.94 -13.73
CA GLY A 116 4.82 -3.77 -15.07
C GLY A 116 5.47 -4.66 -16.13
N VAL A 117 5.15 -4.37 -17.39
CA VAL A 117 5.60 -5.14 -18.55
C VAL A 117 5.91 -4.22 -19.73
N LEU A 118 6.79 -4.66 -20.63
CA LEU A 118 6.97 -4.08 -21.96
C LEU A 118 6.14 -4.88 -22.96
N LEU A 119 5.25 -4.21 -23.68
CA LEU A 119 4.42 -4.78 -24.72
C LEU A 119 5.02 -4.39 -26.08
N ASP A 120 5.10 -5.37 -26.99
CA ASP A 120 5.45 -5.10 -28.37
C ASP A 120 4.24 -4.49 -29.07
N LEU A 121 4.38 -3.25 -29.52
CA LEU A 121 3.32 -2.49 -30.19
C LEU A 121 3.97 -1.71 -31.33
N ALA A 122 3.37 -1.73 -32.53
CA ALA A 122 3.98 -1.06 -33.68
C ALA A 122 4.20 0.44 -33.41
N PRO A 123 5.24 1.07 -33.98
CA PRO A 123 5.39 2.51 -33.89
C PRO A 123 4.17 3.24 -34.47
N GLY A 124 3.66 4.21 -33.74
CA GLY A 124 2.42 4.89 -34.07
C GLY A 124 1.83 5.65 -32.89
N ARG A 125 0.67 6.27 -33.13
CA ARG A 125 -0.14 6.89 -32.07
C ARG A 125 -1.38 6.03 -31.83
N TYR A 126 -1.75 5.90 -30.57
CA TYR A 126 -2.85 5.06 -30.13
C TYR A 126 -3.78 5.85 -29.23
N SER A 127 -5.09 5.64 -29.41
CA SER A 127 -6.05 6.02 -28.38
C SER A 127 -6.02 5.00 -27.26
N LEU A 128 -6.12 5.48 -26.03
CA LEU A 128 -6.19 4.66 -24.83
C LEU A 128 -7.49 4.95 -24.09
N ARG A 129 -8.03 3.90 -23.51
CA ARG A 129 -9.05 4.01 -22.46
C ARG A 129 -8.69 3.08 -21.32
N VAL A 130 -9.14 3.46 -20.12
CA VAL A 130 -8.96 2.66 -18.93
C VAL A 130 -10.31 2.40 -18.27
N CYS A 131 -10.68 1.13 -18.17
CA CYS A 131 -11.92 0.70 -17.52
C CYS A 131 -11.59 0.13 -16.14
N VAL A 132 -12.27 0.61 -15.09
CA VAL A 132 -12.11 0.10 -13.72
C VAL A 132 -13.15 -0.97 -13.44
N LEU A 133 -12.70 -2.14 -12.99
CA LEU A 133 -13.59 -3.27 -12.74
C LEU A 133 -13.89 -3.37 -11.25
N HIS A 134 -15.17 -3.34 -10.91
CA HIS A 134 -15.67 -3.51 -9.56
C HIS A 134 -16.05 -4.97 -9.33
N TRP A 135 -15.07 -5.78 -8.93
CA TRP A 135 -15.26 -7.20 -8.64
C TRP A 135 -14.96 -7.56 -7.17
N ARG A 136 -14.21 -6.71 -6.44
CA ARG A 136 -13.74 -6.97 -5.07
C ARG A 136 -14.84 -7.12 -4.01
N HIS A 137 -16.10 -6.88 -4.36
CA HIS A 137 -17.25 -7.11 -3.49
C HIS A 137 -17.88 -8.49 -3.68
N ARG A 138 -17.38 -9.30 -4.64
CA ARG A 138 -17.89 -10.63 -4.93
C ARG A 138 -17.01 -11.68 -4.27
N ASP A 139 -17.62 -12.47 -3.39
CA ASP A 139 -16.94 -13.51 -2.61
C ASP A 139 -16.36 -14.62 -3.52
N GLU A 140 -16.90 -14.81 -4.73
CA GLU A 140 -16.44 -15.80 -5.72
C GLU A 140 -14.99 -15.63 -6.19
N TYR A 141 -14.38 -14.47 -5.94
CA TYR A 141 -13.00 -14.16 -6.30
C TYR A 141 -12.02 -14.24 -5.12
N PHE A 142 -12.50 -14.73 -3.98
CA PHE A 142 -11.70 -14.93 -2.78
C PHE A 142 -11.73 -16.40 -2.36
N ASP A 143 -10.64 -16.87 -1.78
CA ASP A 143 -10.62 -18.17 -1.09
C ASP A 143 -11.10 -18.05 0.36
N ASP A 144 -11.11 -19.18 1.08
CA ASP A 144 -11.53 -19.25 2.47
C ASP A 144 -10.66 -18.39 3.43
N ASP A 145 -9.43 -18.05 3.01
CA ASP A 145 -8.50 -17.17 3.74
C ASP A 145 -8.71 -15.68 3.37
N ASN A 146 -9.71 -15.37 2.54
CA ASN A 146 -9.96 -14.05 1.96
C ASN A 146 -8.77 -13.53 1.12
N GLU A 147 -7.97 -14.44 0.55
CA GLU A 147 -6.96 -14.13 -0.45
C GLU A 147 -7.59 -14.13 -1.85
N VAL A 148 -7.09 -13.26 -2.73
CA VAL A 148 -7.62 -13.10 -4.08
C VAL A 148 -7.22 -14.29 -4.94
N LEU A 149 -8.19 -14.96 -5.55
CA LEU A 149 -7.96 -16.09 -6.46
C LEU A 149 -7.22 -15.68 -7.75
N ASP A 150 -6.57 -16.64 -8.40
CA ASP A 150 -5.94 -16.41 -9.71
C ASP A 150 -6.94 -16.20 -10.83
N SER A 151 -8.17 -16.69 -10.67
CA SER A 151 -9.31 -16.45 -11.55
C SER A 151 -9.92 -15.05 -11.39
N ALA A 152 -9.50 -14.28 -10.38
CA ALA A 152 -10.04 -12.97 -10.14
C ALA A 152 -9.76 -12.02 -11.33
N PRO A 153 -10.74 -11.18 -11.73
CA PRO A 153 -10.54 -10.17 -12.75
C PRO A 153 -9.44 -9.17 -12.37
N PRO A 154 -8.86 -8.44 -13.35
CA PRO A 154 -7.97 -7.34 -13.05
C PRO A 154 -8.72 -6.21 -12.34
N ASP A 155 -8.02 -5.37 -11.58
CA ASP A 155 -8.56 -4.14 -11.00
C ASP A 155 -8.90 -3.10 -12.10
N ALA A 156 -8.13 -3.08 -13.20
CA ALA A 156 -8.42 -2.25 -14.36
C ALA A 156 -7.97 -2.88 -15.69
N LEU A 157 -8.64 -2.49 -16.77
CA LEU A 157 -8.27 -2.78 -18.14
C LEU A 157 -7.67 -1.54 -18.79
N LEU A 158 -6.51 -1.67 -19.42
CA LEU A 158 -5.93 -0.68 -20.32
C LEU A 158 -6.14 -1.16 -21.75
N LEU A 159 -7.03 -0.49 -22.48
CA LEU A 159 -7.40 -0.89 -23.83
C LEU A 159 -6.90 0.15 -24.81
N TRP A 160 -6.25 -0.31 -25.88
CA TRP A 160 -5.83 0.55 -26.97
C TRP A 160 -6.56 0.23 -28.27
N GLY A 161 -6.62 1.24 -29.13
CA GLY A 161 -7.17 1.15 -30.47
C GLY A 161 -6.48 2.14 -31.42
N PRO A 162 -6.98 2.25 -32.65
CA PRO A 162 -6.46 3.21 -33.63
C PRO A 162 -6.46 4.64 -33.05
N ALA A 163 -5.53 5.46 -33.53
CA ALA A 163 -5.42 6.86 -33.12
C ALA A 163 -6.78 7.57 -33.21
N GLY A 164 -7.21 8.14 -32.09
CA GLY A 164 -8.41 8.95 -31.97
C GLY A 164 -8.06 10.37 -31.52
N PRO A 165 -9.05 11.28 -31.45
CA PRO A 165 -8.84 12.57 -30.81
C PRO A 165 -8.43 12.36 -29.36
N VAL A 166 -7.34 13.02 -28.95
CA VAL A 166 -6.96 13.12 -27.55
C VAL A 166 -7.83 14.22 -26.95
N ASP A 167 -8.73 13.83 -26.06
CA ASP A 167 -9.66 14.70 -25.36
C ASP A 167 -9.51 14.43 -23.87
N PHE A 168 -8.42 14.96 -23.31
CA PHE A 168 -7.99 14.65 -21.97
C PHE A 168 -9.05 15.13 -20.96
N PRO A 169 -9.59 14.23 -20.11
CA PRO A 169 -10.66 14.60 -19.19
C PRO A 169 -10.13 15.52 -18.07
N GLU A 170 -10.79 16.66 -17.88
CA GLU A 170 -10.49 17.62 -16.81
C GLU A 170 -11.71 17.80 -15.87
N PRO A 171 -11.60 17.48 -14.56
CA PRO A 171 -10.43 16.91 -13.88
C PRO A 171 -10.23 15.43 -14.24
N LEU A 172 -8.98 14.98 -14.29
CA LEU A 172 -8.65 13.56 -14.45
C LEU A 172 -8.98 12.82 -13.14
N PRO A 173 -9.97 11.91 -13.11
CA PRO A 173 -10.31 11.17 -11.90
C PRO A 173 -9.22 10.13 -11.58
N SER A 174 -9.06 9.79 -10.30
CA SER A 174 -8.30 8.59 -9.95
C SER A 174 -9.10 7.32 -10.27
N LEU A 175 -8.43 6.18 -10.47
CA LEU A 175 -9.10 4.91 -10.71
C LEU A 175 -10.04 4.52 -9.55
N LYS A 176 -9.69 4.93 -8.33
CA LYS A 176 -10.54 4.72 -7.15
C LYS A 176 -11.83 5.55 -7.19
N ASP A 177 -11.81 6.74 -7.79
CA ASP A 177 -12.98 7.60 -7.87
C ASP A 177 -14.06 7.05 -8.81
N LEU A 178 -13.66 6.14 -9.72
CA LEU A 178 -14.57 5.43 -10.62
C LEU A 178 -15.28 4.24 -9.97
N LEU A 179 -14.86 3.83 -8.77
CA LEU A 179 -15.56 2.78 -8.03
C LEU A 179 -16.81 3.35 -7.35
N PRO A 180 -17.90 2.57 -7.25
CA PRO A 180 -19.09 3.02 -6.54
C PRO A 180 -18.72 3.31 -5.09
N LYS A 181 -19.06 4.51 -4.61
CA LYS A 181 -18.95 4.82 -3.18
C LYS A 181 -19.93 3.91 -2.47
N VAL A 182 -19.42 3.01 -1.63
CA VAL A 182 -20.27 2.28 -0.69
C VAL A 182 -20.90 3.34 0.20
N GLU A 183 -22.18 3.66 -0.02
CA GLU A 183 -22.94 4.49 0.90
C GLU A 183 -22.78 3.85 2.27
N ALA A 184 -22.25 4.62 3.23
CA ALA A 184 -22.23 4.21 4.62
C ALA A 184 -23.68 4.03 5.04
N LYS A 185 -24.21 2.80 4.87
CA LYS A 185 -25.49 2.41 5.44
C LYS A 185 -25.42 2.81 6.92
N ALA A 186 -26.40 3.63 7.28
CA ALA A 186 -26.59 4.26 8.57
C ALA A 186 -26.04 3.43 9.71
N SER A 187 -25.33 4.11 10.62
CA SER A 187 -24.76 3.61 11.86
C SER A 187 -25.37 2.27 12.28
N THR A 188 -24.57 1.20 12.21
CA THR A 188 -24.90 -0.02 12.93
C THR A 188 -25.01 0.39 14.40
N HIS A 189 -26.24 0.54 14.87
CA HIS A 189 -26.55 0.75 16.26
C HIS A 189 -26.12 -0.52 16.96
N VAL A 190 -24.88 -0.53 17.46
CA VAL A 190 -24.42 -1.57 18.37
C VAL A 190 -25.37 -1.49 19.57
N PRO A 191 -26.17 -2.54 19.84
CA PRO A 191 -27.00 -2.56 21.03
C PRO A 191 -26.05 -2.39 22.22
N LYS A 192 -26.20 -1.29 22.95
CA LYS A 192 -25.48 -1.11 24.21
C LYS A 192 -25.92 -2.25 25.11
N GLY A 193 -25.07 -3.27 25.21
CA GLY A 193 -25.22 -4.35 26.17
C GLY A 193 -25.45 -3.74 27.54
N THR A 194 -26.55 -4.15 28.17
CA THR A 194 -27.01 -3.69 29.47
C THR A 194 -25.95 -4.04 30.51
N VAL A 195 -25.02 -3.11 30.78
CA VAL A 195 -24.12 -3.21 31.92
C VAL A 195 -24.99 -3.10 33.16
N ARG A 196 -25.23 -4.25 33.81
CA ARG A 196 -25.81 -4.33 35.16
C ARG A 196 -24.92 -3.53 36.10
N ARG A 197 -25.36 -2.30 36.39
CA ARG A 197 -24.80 -1.44 37.44
C ARG A 197 -25.09 -2.12 38.79
N ARG A 198 -24.07 -2.75 39.38
CA ARG A 198 -24.08 -3.09 40.81
C ARG A 198 -24.16 -1.78 41.59
N GLY A 199 -25.18 -1.69 42.43
CA GLY A 199 -25.44 -0.52 43.26
C GLY A 199 -24.33 -0.26 44.27
N SER A 200 -24.02 1.01 44.45
CA SER A 200 -23.49 1.55 45.71
C SER A 200 -23.76 3.04 45.74
N GLY A 201 -24.20 3.53 46.89
CA GLY A 201 -23.99 4.91 47.30
C GLY A 201 -25.06 5.92 46.89
N SER A 202 -26.14 5.95 47.67
CA SER A 202 -26.99 7.11 47.91
C SER A 202 -26.19 8.34 48.38
N ALA A 203 -26.37 9.49 47.72
CA ALA A 203 -26.27 10.81 48.35
C ALA A 203 -27.10 11.83 47.56
N GLU A 204 -28.08 12.40 48.24
CA GLU A 204 -29.00 13.43 47.76
C GLU A 204 -28.34 14.82 47.65
N PRO A 205 -28.99 15.76 46.92
CA PRO A 205 -28.43 17.06 46.58
C PRO A 205 -28.85 18.14 47.59
N SER A 206 -27.89 18.96 48.05
CA SER A 206 -28.19 20.17 48.81
C SER A 206 -28.00 21.43 47.94
N ARG A 207 -29.10 22.17 47.80
CA ARG A 207 -29.22 23.52 47.23
C ARG A 207 -28.72 24.59 48.22
N ARG A 208 -28.44 25.78 47.65
CA ARG A 208 -28.33 27.15 48.22
C ARG A 208 -26.88 27.59 48.50
N ARG A 209 -26.46 28.86 48.31
CA ARG A 209 -27.12 30.13 47.95
C ARG A 209 -26.03 31.16 47.55
N ARG A 210 -26.50 32.23 46.87
CA ARG A 210 -25.84 33.50 46.51
C ARG A 210 -24.99 34.20 47.59
N GLY A 211 -23.99 34.93 47.10
CA GLY A 211 -23.35 36.16 47.65
C GLY A 211 -22.02 36.36 46.93
N GLY A 212 -21.83 37.31 46.00
CA GLY A 212 -21.63 38.75 46.26
C GLY A 212 -20.38 38.94 47.15
N GLY A 213 -19.23 39.44 46.73
CA GLY A 213 -18.77 40.18 45.57
C GLY A 213 -17.67 41.11 46.08
N ASP A 214 -16.50 41.22 45.42
CA ASP A 214 -15.71 42.46 45.44
C ASP A 214 -14.59 42.43 44.39
N ARG A 215 -14.25 43.64 43.97
CA ARG A 215 -13.48 44.03 42.79
C ARG A 215 -11.97 44.10 43.05
N SER A 216 -11.25 44.05 41.90
CA SER A 216 -9.98 44.73 41.56
C SER A 216 -8.70 43.88 41.62
N PRO A 217 -7.65 44.25 40.86
CA PRO A 217 -7.67 44.62 39.44
C PRO A 217 -6.60 43.89 38.61
N GLU A 218 -6.77 43.99 37.29
CA GLU A 218 -5.73 44.04 36.24
C GLU A 218 -4.26 43.84 36.68
N ARG A 219 -3.69 42.71 36.24
CA ARG A 219 -2.28 42.65 35.83
C ARG A 219 -2.20 42.05 34.44
N THR A 220 -2.09 42.95 33.49
CA THR A 220 -1.73 42.72 32.09
C THR A 220 -0.29 42.24 32.06
N GLU A 221 -0.07 40.94 31.89
CA GLU A 221 1.23 40.47 31.40
C GLU A 221 1.27 40.65 29.88
N PRO A 222 2.32 41.28 29.32
CA PRO A 222 2.44 41.47 27.89
C PRO A 222 2.69 40.12 27.21
N LEU A 223 1.84 39.80 26.23
CA LEU A 223 2.06 38.73 25.26
C LEU A 223 3.44 38.93 24.59
N PRO A 224 4.31 37.91 24.57
CA PRO A 224 5.50 37.97 23.72
C PRO A 224 5.08 37.97 22.25
N PRO A 225 5.83 38.67 21.36
CA PRO A 225 5.50 38.74 19.94
C PRO A 225 5.53 37.35 19.29
N PRO A 226 4.82 37.13 18.17
CA PRO A 226 4.81 35.85 17.46
C PRO A 226 6.19 35.60 16.84
N GLY A 227 7.10 35.06 17.63
CA GLY A 227 8.33 34.47 17.16
C GLY A 227 7.98 33.21 16.38
N ARG A 228 8.36 33.17 15.10
CA ARG A 228 8.38 31.96 14.29
C ARG A 228 8.95 30.82 15.13
N VAL A 229 8.12 29.82 15.45
CA VAL A 229 8.63 28.53 15.88
C VAL A 229 9.28 27.94 14.63
N ALA A 230 10.56 28.23 14.47
CA ALA A 230 11.41 27.43 13.62
C ALA A 230 11.30 26.02 14.18
N THR A 231 10.74 25.10 13.39
CA THR A 231 10.90 23.67 13.58
C THR A 231 12.41 23.43 13.57
N GLN A 232 13.02 23.45 14.75
CA GLN A 232 14.39 22.97 14.91
C GLN A 232 14.28 21.46 14.71
N VAL A 233 14.44 21.06 13.45
CA VAL A 233 14.94 19.73 13.10
C VAL A 233 16.19 19.56 13.97
N PRO A 234 16.32 18.52 14.80
CA PRO A 234 17.58 18.24 15.45
C PRO A 234 18.60 17.97 14.34
N GLU A 235 19.38 18.99 14.00
CA GLU A 235 20.46 18.92 13.02
C GLU A 235 21.69 18.28 13.69
N GLU A 236 21.52 17.13 14.34
CA GLU A 236 22.63 16.25 14.66
C GLU A 236 22.89 15.35 13.44
N ARG A 237 23.37 15.97 12.36
CA ARG A 237 24.24 15.25 11.43
C ARG A 237 25.55 15.01 12.16
N ALA A 238 25.60 13.93 12.94
CA ALA A 238 26.86 13.41 13.40
C ALA A 238 27.83 13.33 12.21
N PRO A 239 29.11 13.74 12.37
CA PRO A 239 30.06 13.71 11.28
C PRO A 239 30.12 12.30 10.68
N PHE A 240 30.07 12.23 9.35
CA PHE A 240 30.12 10.96 8.62
C PHE A 240 31.37 10.19 9.03
N SER A 241 31.17 9.14 9.84
CA SER A 241 32.22 8.26 10.31
C SER A 241 32.01 6.90 9.67
N ARG A 242 32.99 6.49 8.86
CA ARG A 242 33.01 5.17 8.22
C ARG A 242 32.87 4.04 9.25
N THR A 243 33.40 4.26 10.45
CA THR A 243 33.29 3.34 11.58
C THR A 243 31.87 3.28 12.12
N ARG A 244 31.15 4.42 12.24
CA ARG A 244 29.74 4.42 12.66
C ARG A 244 28.81 3.83 11.63
N VAL A 245 29.00 4.11 10.34
CA VAL A 245 28.22 3.49 9.26
C VAL A 245 28.45 1.98 9.26
N ARG A 246 29.70 1.54 9.43
CA ARG A 246 30.03 0.11 9.56
C ARG A 246 29.41 -0.50 10.81
N SER A 247 29.43 0.17 11.96
CA SER A 247 28.77 -0.31 13.18
C SER A 247 27.26 -0.36 13.04
N ALA A 248 26.62 0.64 12.41
CA ALA A 248 25.19 0.61 12.12
C ALA A 248 24.82 -0.49 11.12
N PHE A 249 25.66 -0.73 10.11
CA PHE A 249 25.49 -1.87 9.20
C PHE A 249 25.67 -3.20 9.93
N LEU A 250 26.67 -3.30 10.80
CA LEU A 250 26.90 -4.49 11.62
C LEU A 250 25.79 -4.69 12.65
N GLU A 251 25.22 -3.62 13.21
CA GLU A 251 24.07 -3.66 14.10
C GLU A 251 22.79 -4.05 13.36
N VAL A 252 22.66 -3.71 12.07
CA VAL A 252 21.59 -4.21 11.19
C VAL A 252 21.82 -5.67 10.79
N LEU A 253 23.08 -6.10 10.65
CA LEU A 253 23.45 -7.48 10.33
C LEU A 253 23.38 -8.42 11.55
N ASP A 254 23.77 -7.95 12.74
CA ASP A 254 23.64 -8.65 14.04
C ASP A 254 22.23 -8.52 14.62
N GLY A 255 21.55 -7.40 14.34
CA GLY A 255 20.17 -7.11 14.69
C GLY A 255 19.20 -7.86 13.80
N ALA A 256 19.22 -9.19 13.89
CA ALA A 256 18.15 -10.12 13.52
C ALA A 256 17.46 -9.93 12.15
N LEU A 257 18.10 -9.30 11.16
CA LEU A 257 17.92 -9.74 9.77
C LEU A 257 18.65 -11.05 9.64
N ARG A 258 17.97 -12.13 10.08
CA ARG A 258 18.40 -13.51 9.85
C ARG A 258 18.82 -13.60 8.38
N HIS A 259 20.13 -13.64 8.14
CA HIS A 259 20.74 -14.12 6.90
C HIS A 259 19.94 -15.34 6.41
N PRO A 260 19.81 -15.58 5.10
CA PRO A 260 19.05 -16.73 4.59
C PRO A 260 19.47 -17.97 5.37
N GLN A 261 18.53 -18.47 6.17
CA GLN A 261 18.78 -19.60 7.05
C GLN A 261 19.28 -20.77 6.20
N PRO A 262 20.16 -21.63 6.77
CA PRO A 262 20.63 -22.83 6.08
C PRO A 262 19.43 -23.56 5.47
N LYS A 263 19.56 -23.98 4.20
CA LYS A 263 18.50 -24.59 3.39
C LYS A 263 17.86 -25.76 4.15
N ALA A 264 16.81 -25.47 4.91
CA ALA A 264 16.05 -26.50 5.61
C ALA A 264 15.41 -27.45 4.58
N PRO A 265 15.53 -28.78 4.72
CA PRO A 265 15.18 -29.75 3.67
C PRO A 265 13.68 -30.07 3.56
N TRP A 266 12.81 -29.37 4.29
CA TRP A 266 11.37 -29.60 4.24
C TRP A 266 10.70 -28.88 3.06
N ARG A 267 9.73 -29.55 2.43
CA ARG A 267 9.01 -29.05 1.23
C ARG A 267 7.60 -28.55 1.55
N THR A 268 6.90 -29.25 2.44
CA THR A 268 5.51 -28.96 2.85
C THR A 268 5.38 -29.20 4.35
N VAL A 269 4.61 -28.34 5.03
CA VAL A 269 4.22 -28.49 6.43
C VAL A 269 2.72 -28.73 6.47
N LEU A 270 2.32 -29.85 7.05
CA LEU A 270 0.92 -30.13 7.35
C LEU A 270 0.57 -29.46 8.69
N PHE A 271 -0.23 -28.41 8.65
CA PHE A 271 -0.83 -27.85 9.85
C PHE A 271 -2.06 -28.67 10.20
N GLN A 272 -1.96 -29.46 11.27
CA GLN A 272 -3.08 -30.21 11.82
C GLN A 272 -3.57 -29.54 13.10
N PRO A 273 -4.72 -28.85 13.07
CA PRO A 273 -5.30 -28.28 14.28
C PRO A 273 -5.57 -29.35 15.34
N ARG A 274 -5.43 -29.01 16.62
CA ARG A 274 -5.83 -29.92 17.73
C ARG A 274 -7.33 -30.21 17.72
N ASP A 275 -8.14 -29.31 17.17
CA ASP A 275 -9.56 -29.53 16.97
C ASP A 275 -9.79 -30.39 15.72
N ARG A 276 -10.37 -31.58 15.92
CA ARG A 276 -10.68 -32.54 14.85
C ARG A 276 -11.78 -32.07 13.89
N LYS A 277 -12.47 -30.97 14.21
CA LYS A 277 -13.47 -30.36 13.32
C LYS A 277 -12.86 -29.43 12.28
N LEU A 278 -11.60 -29.05 12.44
CA LEU A 278 -10.91 -28.18 11.49
C LEU A 278 -10.10 -29.03 10.50
N LEU A 279 -10.16 -28.66 9.23
CA LEU A 279 -9.42 -29.34 8.16
C LEU A 279 -7.92 -29.08 8.33
N ALA A 280 -7.13 -30.12 8.05
CA ALA A 280 -5.68 -29.96 7.99
C ALA A 280 -5.31 -29.18 6.73
N HIS A 281 -4.38 -28.24 6.86
CA HIS A 281 -3.96 -27.38 5.76
C HIS A 281 -2.51 -27.68 5.39
N ASP A 282 -2.27 -27.96 4.12
CA ASP A 282 -0.91 -28.11 3.58
C ASP A 282 -0.35 -26.74 3.22
N LEU A 283 0.77 -26.37 3.82
CA LEU A 283 1.46 -25.12 3.47
C LEU A 283 2.82 -25.45 2.87
N SER A 284 3.09 -24.90 1.68
CA SER A 284 4.42 -24.99 1.09
C SER A 284 5.40 -24.15 1.91
N LYS A 285 6.70 -24.49 1.84
CA LYS A 285 7.76 -23.71 2.48
C LYS A 285 7.79 -22.24 2.04
N ALA A 286 7.57 -21.99 0.76
CA ALA A 286 7.57 -20.64 0.21
C ALA A 286 6.40 -19.83 0.78
N ASP A 287 5.22 -20.44 0.84
CA ASP A 287 4.00 -19.77 1.34
C ASP A 287 4.08 -19.51 2.84
N LEU A 288 4.61 -20.45 3.63
CA LEU A 288 4.77 -20.26 5.06
C LEU A 288 5.76 -19.13 5.38
N HIS A 289 6.92 -19.10 4.72
CA HIS A 289 7.88 -18.00 4.87
C HIS A 289 7.30 -16.65 4.42
N LYS A 290 6.54 -16.64 3.33
CA LYS A 290 5.83 -15.44 2.85
C LYS A 290 4.81 -14.96 3.88
N LYS A 291 3.98 -15.85 4.43
CA LYS A 291 3.00 -15.53 5.48
C LYS A 291 3.68 -15.03 6.76
N MET A 292 4.76 -15.66 7.23
CA MET A 292 5.53 -15.20 8.40
C MET A 292 6.15 -13.81 8.19
N THR A 293 6.73 -13.57 7.01
CA THR A 293 7.33 -12.26 6.66
C THR A 293 6.25 -11.17 6.63
N ARG A 294 5.08 -11.45 6.05
CA ARG A 294 3.93 -10.53 6.05
C ARG A 294 3.44 -10.20 7.45
N VAL A 295 3.32 -11.20 8.33
CA VAL A 295 2.92 -10.96 9.74
C VAL A 295 3.92 -10.04 10.43
N ARG A 296 5.23 -10.26 10.27
CA ARG A 296 6.27 -9.40 10.85
C ARG A 296 6.19 -7.96 10.34
N GLU A 297 5.92 -7.76 9.06
CA GLU A 297 5.78 -6.43 8.48
C GLU A 297 4.51 -5.72 8.95
N HIS A 298 3.37 -6.43 9.02
CA HIS A 298 2.13 -5.87 9.56
C HIS A 298 2.27 -5.47 11.04
N LEU A 299 2.97 -6.27 11.84
CA LEU A 299 3.27 -5.92 13.23
C LEU A 299 4.16 -4.67 13.31
N ARG A 300 5.17 -4.54 12.44
CA ARG A 300 6.05 -3.35 12.39
C ARG A 300 5.26 -2.08 12.08
N VAL A 301 4.34 -2.16 11.12
CA VAL A 301 3.44 -1.04 10.78
C VAL A 301 2.49 -0.73 11.94
N LEU A 302 1.95 -1.75 12.61
CA LEU A 302 1.08 -1.59 13.76
C LEU A 302 1.81 -0.91 14.94
N GLU A 303 3.05 -1.29 15.24
CA GLU A 303 3.88 -0.62 16.25
C GLU A 303 4.11 0.85 15.92
N GLY A 304 4.44 1.15 14.65
CA GLY A 304 4.60 2.53 14.19
C GLY A 304 3.35 3.37 14.44
N LYS A 305 2.18 2.84 14.08
CA LYS A 305 0.89 3.50 14.31
C LYS A 305 0.56 3.65 15.80
N LEU A 306 0.87 2.64 16.60
CA LEU A 306 0.62 2.66 18.03
C LEU A 306 1.45 3.74 18.74
N ASN A 307 2.74 3.83 18.39
CA ASN A 307 3.65 4.81 18.96
C ASN A 307 3.24 6.25 18.59
N GLN A 308 2.76 6.45 17.36
CA GLN A 308 2.30 7.75 16.85
C GLN A 308 0.89 8.16 17.31
N SER A 309 0.12 7.25 17.92
CA SER A 309 -1.26 7.55 18.32
C SER A 309 -1.31 8.51 19.52
N GLU A 310 -1.94 9.67 19.35
CA GLU A 310 -2.24 10.62 20.44
C GLU A 310 -3.51 10.25 21.22
N ARG A 311 -4.31 9.31 20.69
CA ARG A 311 -5.62 8.92 21.25
C ARG A 311 -5.53 7.82 22.30
N LEU A 312 -4.40 7.12 22.37
CA LEU A 312 -4.17 6.04 23.32
C LEU A 312 -3.42 6.60 24.52
N ASP A 313 -3.89 6.28 25.72
CA ASP A 313 -3.13 6.58 26.92
C ASP A 313 -1.90 5.67 27.03
N TRP A 314 -1.03 5.98 27.98
CA TRP A 314 0.22 5.23 28.16
C TRP A 314 -0.02 3.77 28.57
N ALA A 315 -1.06 3.48 29.35
CA ALA A 315 -1.35 2.13 29.81
C ALA A 315 -1.84 1.23 28.65
N ASP A 316 -2.74 1.76 27.82
CA ASP A 316 -3.23 1.08 26.61
C ASP A 316 -2.10 0.79 25.63
N LYS A 317 -1.16 1.73 25.46
CA LYS A 317 0.02 1.53 24.61
C LYS A 317 0.88 0.38 25.13
N VAL A 318 1.13 0.31 26.43
CA VAL A 318 1.93 -0.76 27.04
C VAL A 318 1.25 -2.13 26.87
N ASP A 319 -0.06 -2.21 27.08
CA ASP A 319 -0.79 -3.47 26.94
C ASP A 319 -0.82 -3.99 25.49
N LEU A 320 -1.03 -3.09 24.52
CA LEU A 320 -0.96 -3.45 23.11
C LEU A 320 0.48 -3.80 22.67
N GLN A 321 1.50 -3.12 23.18
CA GLN A 321 2.91 -3.49 22.94
C GLN A 321 3.24 -4.88 23.46
N ARG A 322 2.68 -5.29 24.62
CA ARG A 322 2.83 -6.67 25.13
C ARG A 322 2.22 -7.69 24.17
N VAL A 323 1.04 -7.41 23.63
CA VAL A 323 0.39 -8.29 22.64
C VAL A 323 1.26 -8.42 21.39
N VAL A 324 1.73 -7.30 20.83
CA VAL A 324 2.60 -7.31 19.65
C VAL A 324 3.88 -8.10 19.90
N THR A 325 4.53 -7.87 21.04
CA THR A 325 5.74 -8.62 21.46
C THR A 325 5.46 -10.12 21.55
N GLY A 326 4.30 -10.52 22.10
CA GLY A 326 3.90 -11.92 22.17
C GLY A 326 3.71 -12.58 20.79
N VAL A 327 3.21 -11.82 19.81
CA VAL A 327 3.07 -12.34 18.43
C VAL A 327 4.45 -12.49 17.79
N TYR A 328 5.38 -11.54 17.97
CA TYR A 328 6.76 -11.68 17.49
C TYR A 328 7.44 -12.93 18.06
N GLN A 329 7.34 -13.12 19.38
CA GLN A 329 7.88 -14.31 20.05
C GLN A 329 7.29 -15.61 19.50
N SER A 330 5.99 -15.63 19.19
CA SER A 330 5.32 -16.79 18.61
C SER A 330 5.80 -17.11 17.19
N VAL A 331 6.01 -16.07 16.37
CA VAL A 331 6.54 -16.22 15.01
C VAL A 331 7.98 -16.73 15.04
N ASP A 332 8.83 -16.19 15.92
CA ASP A 332 10.21 -16.64 16.07
C ASP A 332 10.28 -18.08 16.62
N ALA A 333 9.42 -18.43 17.60
CA ALA A 333 9.32 -19.79 18.12
C ALA A 333 8.89 -20.80 17.04
N LEU A 334 7.95 -20.43 16.17
CA LEU A 334 7.56 -21.23 15.02
C LEU A 334 8.75 -21.43 14.07
N GLN A 335 9.51 -20.37 13.80
CA GLN A 335 10.70 -20.46 12.95
C GLN A 335 11.76 -21.40 13.51
N ASP A 336 12.00 -21.32 14.81
CA ASP A 336 12.99 -22.14 15.50
C ASP A 336 12.56 -23.60 15.57
N GLU A 337 11.26 -23.88 15.75
CA GLU A 337 10.73 -25.24 15.73
C GLU A 337 10.83 -25.86 14.33
N LEU A 338 10.54 -25.09 13.26
CA LEU A 338 10.75 -25.53 11.88
C LEU A 338 12.23 -25.84 11.60
N ALA A 339 13.15 -25.04 12.12
CA ALA A 339 14.59 -25.28 12.00
C ALA A 339 15.04 -26.54 12.78
N ARG A 340 14.43 -26.82 13.94
CA ARG A 340 14.68 -28.06 14.69
C ARG A 340 14.16 -29.30 13.99
N LEU A 341 12.94 -29.23 13.44
CA LEU A 341 12.35 -30.34 12.66
C LEU A 341 13.20 -30.65 11.42
N ALA A 342 13.64 -29.61 10.71
CA ALA A 342 14.58 -29.70 9.61
C ALA A 342 15.89 -30.43 9.95
N ALA A 343 16.47 -30.12 11.12
CA ALA A 343 17.70 -30.74 11.58
C ALA A 343 17.53 -32.22 11.99
N ARG A 344 16.34 -32.59 12.49
CA ARG A 344 16.03 -34.00 12.86
C ARG A 344 15.88 -34.92 11.65
N GLU A 345 15.34 -34.41 10.55
CA GLU A 345 15.19 -35.19 9.31
C GLU A 345 16.52 -35.34 8.55
N GLY A 346 17.36 -34.30 8.56
CA GLY A 346 18.69 -34.34 7.93
C GLY A 346 19.69 -35.28 8.61
N GLY A 347 19.43 -35.74 9.84
CA GLY A 347 20.26 -36.71 10.57
C GLY A 347 19.83 -38.17 10.42
N ARG A 348 18.81 -38.46 9.59
CA ARG A 348 18.31 -39.82 9.29
C ARG A 348 18.60 -40.28 7.86
N ALA A 349 19.38 -39.50 7.10
CA ALA A 349 19.79 -39.83 5.73
C ALA A 349 21.18 -40.48 5.68
#